data_AF-A0A851Z0H0-F1
#
_entry.id   AF-A0A851Z0H0-F1
#
_cell.length_a   1.000
_cell.length_b   1.000
_cell.length_c   1.000
_cell.angle_alpha   90.00
_cell.angle_beta   90.00
_cell.angle_gamma   90.00
#
_symmetry.space_group_name_H-M   'P 1'
#
loop_
_entity.id
_entity.type
_entity.pdbx_description
1 polymer ?
#
loop_
_entity_poly.entity_id
_entity_poly.type
_entity_poly.pdbx_seq_one_letter_code
_entity_poly.pdbx_strand_id
1 'polypeptide(L)'
;MVERTSKFLLIVAVSVCFMLILYQYVGPGLSLGSPSGRSYSEELDLFPTPDPHYVKKYYFPVRELERELAFDMKGEDVIVFLHIQKTGGTTFGRHLVQNVRLEVPCDCRPGQKKCTCYRPNRRETWLFSRFSTGWSCGLHADWTELTNCVPGVLDRRESAAAKTPR
;
A
#
# COMPACT_ATOMS: atom_id res chain seq x y z
N MET A 1 38.20 51.79 -28.57
CA MET A 1 36.88 52.36 -28.20
C MET A 1 35.77 51.29 -28.17
N VAL A 2 35.65 50.42 -29.19
CA VAL A 2 34.56 49.42 -29.35
C VAL A 2 34.54 48.30 -28.32
N GLU A 3 35.69 47.88 -27.79
CA GLU A 3 35.73 46.72 -26.86
C GLU A 3 35.24 47.06 -25.45
N ARG A 4 35.42 48.32 -25.02
CA ARG A 4 35.01 48.80 -23.70
C ARG A 4 33.50 49.04 -23.65
N THR A 5 32.91 49.50 -24.75
CA THR A 5 31.45 49.67 -24.88
C THR A 5 30.71 48.33 -24.92
N SER A 6 31.27 47.30 -25.58
CA SER A 6 30.69 45.95 -25.60
C SER A 6 30.65 45.29 -24.20
N LYS A 7 31.74 45.42 -23.43
CA LYS A 7 31.80 44.92 -22.04
C LYS A 7 30.81 45.65 -21.13
N PHE A 8 30.65 46.97 -21.29
CA PHE A 8 29.64 47.73 -20.55
C PHE A 8 28.21 47.33 -20.91
N LEU A 9 27.91 47.11 -22.19
CA LEU A 9 26.59 46.67 -22.64
C LEU A 9 26.22 45.29 -22.07
N LEU A 10 27.18 44.35 -22.01
CA LEU A 10 26.97 43.04 -21.41
C LEU A 10 26.67 43.14 -19.91
N ILE A 11 27.39 43.98 -19.17
CA ILE A 11 27.16 44.17 -17.73
C ILE A 11 25.76 44.76 -17.48
N VAL A 12 25.34 45.75 -18.29
CA VAL A 12 24.01 46.35 -18.18
C VAL A 12 22.92 45.32 -18.52
N ALA A 13 23.10 44.54 -19.58
CA ALA A 13 22.14 43.50 -19.97
C ALA A 13 21.99 42.42 -18.88
N VAL A 14 23.10 41.95 -18.30
CA VAL A 14 23.08 40.97 -17.20
C VAL A 14 22.40 41.55 -15.95
N SER A 15 22.66 42.81 -15.62
CA SER A 15 22.01 43.49 -14.49
C SER A 15 20.49 43.61 -14.68
N VAL A 16 20.04 43.99 -15.88
CA VAL A 16 18.61 44.08 -16.21
C VAL A 16 17.95 42.70 -16.13
N CYS A 17 18.57 41.65 -16.69
CA CYS A 17 18.05 40.29 -16.60
C CYS A 17 17.96 39.79 -15.15
N PHE A 18 18.96 40.07 -14.32
CA PHE A 18 18.94 39.68 -12.91
C PHE A 18 17.82 40.39 -12.12
N MET A 19 17.59 41.68 -12.39
CA MET A 19 16.47 42.42 -11.79
C MET A 19 15.11 41.89 -12.22
N LEU A 20 14.96 41.46 -13.48
CA LEU A 20 13.73 40.85 -13.98
C LEU A 20 13.46 39.47 -13.34
N ILE A 21 14.51 38.67 -13.12
CA ILE A 21 14.40 37.38 -12.43
C ILE A 21 13.99 37.60 -10.96
N LEU A 22 14.63 38.54 -10.26
CA LEU A 22 14.25 38.90 -8.89
C LEU A 22 12.81 39.41 -8.82
N TYR A 23 12.37 40.23 -9.78
CA TYR A 23 11.00 40.73 -9.81
C TYR A 23 9.97 39.60 -9.99
N GLN A 24 10.25 38.63 -10.88
CA GLN A 24 9.38 37.45 -11.06
C GLN A 24 9.36 36.53 -9.84
N TYR A 25 10.47 36.43 -9.10
CA TYR A 25 10.55 35.55 -7.93
C TYR A 25 9.98 36.18 -6.64
N VAL A 26 10.08 37.50 -6.50
CA VAL A 26 9.58 38.23 -5.32
C VAL A 26 8.10 38.62 -5.48
N GLY A 27 7.61 38.73 -6.72
CA GLY A 27 6.23 39.11 -7.00
C GLY A 27 5.43 38.08 -7.80
N PRO A 28 5.01 36.95 -7.23
CA PRO A 28 4.02 36.08 -7.88
C PRO A 28 2.57 36.61 -7.72
N GLY A 29 2.37 37.90 -7.46
CA GLY A 29 1.08 38.43 -6.97
C GLY A 29 0.52 39.69 -7.64
N LEU A 30 1.21 40.34 -8.59
CA LEU A 30 0.68 41.51 -9.29
C LEU A 30 0.27 41.15 -10.72
N SER A 31 -0.79 40.34 -10.82
CA SER A 31 -1.56 40.24 -12.06
C SER A 31 -2.34 41.55 -12.22
N LEU A 32 -1.80 42.47 -13.01
CA LEU A 32 -2.50 43.67 -13.46
C LEU A 32 -3.49 43.25 -14.56
N GLY A 33 -4.68 42.78 -14.16
CA GLY A 33 -5.67 42.24 -15.10
C GLY A 33 -7.11 42.25 -14.57
N SER A 34 -7.85 43.28 -14.99
CA SER A 34 -9.33 43.42 -15.08
C SER A 34 -10.20 43.54 -13.80
N PRO A 35 -11.03 44.60 -13.69
CA PRO A 35 -12.00 44.77 -12.62
C PRO A 35 -13.31 44.09 -13.02
N SER A 36 -13.55 42.89 -12.52
CA SER A 36 -14.88 42.28 -12.66
C SER A 36 -15.21 41.39 -11.48
N GLY A 37 -16.17 41.85 -10.68
CA GLY A 37 -17.18 40.95 -10.17
C GLY A 37 -17.13 40.67 -8.67
N ARG A 38 -18.08 41.33 -7.98
CA ARG A 38 -18.75 40.91 -6.75
C ARG A 38 -17.99 41.07 -5.44
N SER A 39 -18.32 42.19 -4.78
CA SER A 39 -18.62 42.24 -3.35
C SER A 39 -19.37 40.96 -2.94
N TYR A 40 -18.70 40.11 -2.16
CA TYR A 40 -19.34 39.01 -1.46
C TYR A 40 -20.23 39.62 -0.40
N SER A 41 -21.54 39.61 -0.66
CA SER A 41 -22.53 39.78 0.39
C SER A 41 -22.42 38.61 1.35
N GLU A 42 -22.38 38.93 2.64
CA GLU A 42 -22.63 38.05 3.77
C GLU A 42 -24.03 37.44 3.60
N GLU A 43 -24.14 36.39 2.78
CA GLU A 43 -25.38 35.62 2.63
C GLU A 43 -25.21 34.28 3.34
N LEU A 44 -25.57 34.32 4.61
CA LEU A 44 -26.17 33.25 5.41
C LEU A 44 -25.34 31.96 5.55
N ASP A 45 -24.87 31.77 6.78
CA ASP A 45 -24.41 30.53 7.42
C ASP A 45 -25.46 29.38 7.36
N LEU A 46 -25.85 28.95 6.16
CA LEU A 46 -26.83 27.88 5.91
C LEU A 46 -26.22 26.47 5.89
N PHE A 47 -24.91 26.37 6.12
CA PHE A 47 -24.24 25.08 6.27
C PHE A 47 -23.48 25.07 7.60
N PRO A 48 -23.69 24.07 8.47
CA PRO A 48 -22.84 23.87 9.63
C PRO A 48 -21.38 23.89 9.18
N THR A 49 -20.53 24.62 9.89
CA THR A 49 -19.08 24.61 9.69
C THR A 49 -18.63 23.15 9.54
N PRO A 50 -17.95 22.77 8.43
CA PRO A 50 -17.49 21.40 8.26
C PRO A 50 -16.65 21.04 9.48
N ASP A 51 -17.08 20.03 10.23
CA ASP A 51 -16.28 19.46 11.31
C ASP A 51 -14.87 19.21 10.74
N PRO A 52 -13.79 19.71 11.38
CA PRO A 52 -12.42 19.47 10.92
C PRO A 52 -12.07 17.97 10.81
N HIS A 53 -12.91 17.08 11.34
CA HIS A 53 -12.82 15.62 11.18
C HIS A 53 -13.72 15.02 10.08
N TYR A 54 -14.42 15.82 9.27
CA TYR A 54 -15.31 15.30 8.23
C TYR A 54 -14.53 14.76 7.03
N VAL A 55 -14.07 13.52 7.15
CA VAL A 55 -13.61 12.73 6.00
C VAL A 55 -14.84 12.24 5.25
N LYS A 56 -14.97 12.58 3.96
CA LYS A 56 -16.04 12.10 3.07
C LYS A 56 -16.15 10.57 3.15
N LYS A 57 -17.18 10.06 3.83
CA LYS A 57 -17.44 8.61 3.95
C LYS A 57 -18.18 8.12 2.70
N TYR A 58 -17.69 7.04 2.12
CA TYR A 58 -18.40 6.34 1.05
C TYR A 58 -19.50 5.45 1.67
N TYR A 59 -20.68 5.43 1.06
CA TYR A 59 -21.79 4.59 1.52
C TYR A 59 -21.63 3.17 0.95
N PHE A 60 -21.04 2.28 1.76
CA PHE A 60 -20.97 0.86 1.46
C PHE A 60 -22.29 0.15 1.83
N PRO A 61 -22.81 -0.76 1.00
CA PRO A 61 -23.95 -1.60 1.42
C PRO A 61 -23.50 -2.54 2.54
N VAL A 62 -24.42 -2.93 3.44
CA VAL A 62 -24.12 -3.77 4.62
C VAL A 62 -23.39 -5.07 4.25
N ARG A 63 -23.79 -5.69 3.14
CA ARG A 63 -23.13 -6.88 2.57
C ARG A 63 -21.64 -6.71 2.23
N GLU A 64 -21.15 -5.48 2.08
CA GLU A 64 -19.72 -5.19 1.84
C GLU A 64 -18.94 -4.99 3.14
N LEU A 65 -19.63 -4.65 4.22
CA LEU A 65 -19.06 -4.44 5.55
C LEU A 65 -19.02 -5.75 6.35
N GLU A 66 -20.05 -6.56 6.22
CA GLU A 66 -20.13 -7.87 6.87
C GLU A 66 -19.30 -8.89 6.09
N ARG A 67 -18.23 -9.37 6.72
CA ARG A 67 -17.32 -10.40 6.21
C ARG A 67 -17.29 -11.56 7.20
N GLU A 68 -18.43 -12.25 7.31
CA GLU A 68 -18.53 -13.49 8.06
C GLU A 68 -18.18 -14.66 7.13
N LEU A 69 -17.06 -15.32 7.41
CA LEU A 69 -16.62 -16.51 6.69
C LEU A 69 -16.41 -17.62 7.70
N ALA A 70 -17.15 -18.72 7.56
CA ALA A 70 -16.93 -19.93 8.33
C ALA A 70 -15.68 -20.63 7.81
N PHE A 71 -14.55 -20.45 8.48
CA PHE A 71 -13.28 -21.07 8.10
C PHE A 71 -13.16 -22.48 8.69
N ASP A 72 -13.10 -23.49 7.83
CA ASP A 72 -12.87 -24.88 8.23
C ASP A 72 -11.37 -25.25 8.17
N MET A 73 -10.73 -25.20 9.34
CA MET A 73 -9.32 -25.57 9.49
C MET A 73 -9.05 -27.06 9.18
N LYS A 74 -10.02 -27.95 9.42
CA LYS A 74 -9.88 -29.40 9.23
C LYS A 74 -10.28 -29.84 7.82
N GLY A 75 -11.06 -29.02 7.12
CA GLY A 75 -11.42 -29.16 5.71
C GLY A 75 -10.29 -28.71 4.78
N GLU A 76 -10.67 -28.13 3.64
CA GLU A 76 -9.76 -27.77 2.55
C GLU A 76 -9.48 -26.26 2.47
N ASP A 77 -9.99 -25.46 3.40
CA ASP A 77 -9.86 -24.00 3.34
C ASP A 77 -8.41 -23.56 3.57
N VAL A 78 -7.93 -22.60 2.78
CA VAL A 78 -6.59 -22.03 2.89
C VAL A 78 -6.67 -20.50 2.91
N ILE A 79 -6.01 -19.91 3.91
CA ILE A 79 -5.81 -18.45 3.96
C ILE A 79 -4.59 -18.10 3.12
N VAL A 80 -4.74 -17.18 2.17
CA VAL A 80 -3.63 -16.66 1.36
C VAL A 80 -3.32 -15.23 1.81
N PHE A 81 -2.14 -15.02 2.39
CA PHE A 81 -1.70 -13.69 2.81
C PHE A 81 -0.85 -13.01 1.72
N LEU A 82 -1.48 -12.10 0.97
CA LEU A 82 -0.80 -11.22 0.02
C LEU A 82 -0.04 -10.12 0.78
N HIS A 83 1.30 -10.18 0.73
CA HIS A 83 2.18 -9.27 1.46
C HIS A 83 2.70 -8.14 0.57
N ILE A 84 2.00 -7.00 0.59
CA ILE A 84 2.44 -5.75 -0.03
C ILE A 84 3.63 -5.17 0.74
N GLN A 85 4.60 -4.62 0.01
CA GLN A 85 5.82 -4.08 0.62
C GLN A 85 5.52 -2.89 1.52
N LYS A 86 6.23 -2.80 2.65
CA LYS A 86 6.21 -1.68 3.60
C LYS A 86 4.85 -1.41 4.27
N THR A 87 3.91 -2.36 4.22
CA THR A 87 2.59 -2.25 4.88
C THR A 87 2.55 -2.89 6.28
N GLY A 88 3.71 -3.11 6.91
CA GLY A 88 3.77 -3.82 8.19
C GLY A 88 3.50 -5.34 8.09
N GLY A 89 3.42 -5.89 6.88
CA GLY A 89 3.11 -7.31 6.68
C GLY A 89 4.13 -8.31 7.27
N THR A 90 5.33 -7.85 7.64
CA THR A 90 6.27 -8.67 8.43
C THR A 90 5.76 -8.90 9.86
N THR A 91 5.19 -7.88 10.51
CA THR A 91 4.61 -8.01 11.84
C THR A 91 3.32 -8.83 11.77
N PHE A 92 2.43 -8.47 10.84
CA PHE A 92 1.17 -9.19 10.65
C PHE A 92 1.40 -10.67 10.30
N GLY A 93 2.31 -10.97 9.37
CA GLY A 93 2.65 -12.34 9.01
C GLY A 93 3.21 -13.15 10.17
N ARG A 94 4.00 -12.54 11.08
CA ARG A 94 4.47 -13.23 12.30
C ARG A 94 3.31 -13.56 13.23
N HIS A 95 2.36 -12.65 13.40
CA HIS A 95 1.16 -12.91 14.20
C HIS A 95 0.34 -14.07 13.66
N LEU A 96 0.24 -14.23 12.33
CA LEU A 96 -0.48 -15.37 11.73
C LEU A 96 0.12 -16.73 12.08
N VAL A 97 1.44 -16.82 12.21
CA VAL A 97 2.13 -18.09 12.50
C VAL A 97 2.42 -18.32 13.98
N GLN A 98 2.46 -17.27 14.81
CA GLN A 98 2.87 -17.36 16.23
C GLN A 98 1.75 -17.02 17.22
N ASN A 99 0.77 -16.20 16.85
CA ASN A 99 -0.16 -15.58 17.81
C ASN A 99 -1.64 -15.92 17.57
N VAL A 100 -1.94 -16.86 16.67
CA VAL A 100 -3.30 -17.39 16.50
C VAL A 100 -3.50 -18.54 17.47
N ARG A 101 -4.63 -18.56 18.19
CA ARG A 101 -4.99 -19.67 19.08
C ARG A 101 -5.56 -20.82 18.24
N LEU A 102 -4.76 -21.88 18.09
CA LEU A 102 -5.08 -23.05 17.26
C LEU A 102 -5.07 -24.32 18.09
N GLU A 103 -5.83 -25.34 17.67
CA GLU A 103 -5.75 -26.69 18.24
C GLU A 103 -4.35 -27.28 18.07
N VAL A 104 -3.75 -27.06 16.89
CA VAL A 104 -2.36 -27.42 16.57
C VAL A 104 -1.62 -26.14 16.13
N PRO A 105 -0.64 -25.65 16.90
CA PRO A 105 0.13 -24.46 16.54
C PRO A 105 1.13 -24.76 15.41
N CYS A 106 1.59 -23.71 14.72
CA CYS A 106 2.66 -23.86 13.72
C CYS A 106 4.01 -24.20 14.39
N ASP A 107 4.79 -25.10 13.77
CA ASP A 107 6.17 -25.40 14.21
C ASP A 107 7.15 -24.38 13.62
N CYS A 108 7.61 -23.43 14.45
CA CYS A 108 8.59 -22.41 14.10
C CYS A 108 9.93 -22.70 14.78
N ARG A 109 10.90 -23.25 14.04
CA ARG A 109 12.23 -23.56 14.59
C ARG A 109 13.12 -22.31 14.67
N PRO A 110 13.86 -22.10 15.77
CA PRO A 110 14.85 -21.02 15.87
C PRO A 110 15.85 -21.08 14.71
N GLY A 111 16.14 -19.93 14.11
CA GLY A 111 17.04 -19.82 12.95
C GLY A 111 16.37 -20.06 11.59
N GLN A 112 15.18 -20.67 11.54
CA GLN A 112 14.41 -20.77 10.31
C GLN A 112 13.44 -19.59 10.16
N LYS A 113 13.44 -18.96 8.98
CA LYS A 113 12.46 -17.90 8.66
C LYS A 113 11.08 -18.46 8.32
N LYS A 114 10.98 -19.76 8.01
CA LYS A 114 9.75 -20.43 7.60
C LYS A 114 9.29 -21.36 8.72
N CYS A 115 8.04 -21.23 9.11
CA CYS A 115 7.34 -22.12 10.02
C CYS A 115 6.53 -23.16 9.24
N THR A 116 6.21 -24.25 9.91
CA THR A 116 5.39 -25.32 9.35
C THR A 116 3.99 -25.25 9.97
N CYS A 117 3.03 -24.75 9.20
CA CYS A 117 1.63 -24.60 9.62
C CYS A 117 0.78 -25.69 8.96
N TYR A 118 0.61 -26.81 9.64
CA TYR A 118 -0.19 -27.93 9.14
C TYR A 118 -1.60 -27.94 9.74
N ARG A 119 -2.53 -28.53 8.99
CA ARG A 119 -3.86 -28.87 9.48
C ARG A 119 -3.77 -29.92 10.61
N PRO A 120 -4.71 -29.94 11.56
CA PRO A 120 -4.81 -31.04 12.52
C PRO A 120 -4.92 -32.39 11.77
N ASN A 121 -4.12 -33.37 12.16
CA ASN A 121 -4.12 -34.74 11.61
C ASN A 121 -3.70 -34.91 10.13
N ARG A 122 -3.29 -33.85 9.43
CA ARG A 122 -2.81 -33.93 8.03
C ARG A 122 -1.50 -33.17 7.83
N ARG A 123 -0.75 -33.51 6.78
CA ARG A 123 0.50 -32.82 6.39
C ARG A 123 0.26 -31.74 5.33
N GLU A 124 -0.93 -31.16 5.34
CA GLU A 124 -1.40 -30.13 4.40
C GLU A 124 -1.37 -28.78 5.11
N THR A 125 -1.12 -27.69 4.38
CA THR A 125 -1.00 -26.37 4.98
C THR A 125 -2.30 -25.57 4.84
N TRP A 126 -2.76 -24.97 5.94
CA TRP A 126 -3.95 -24.11 5.94
C TRP A 126 -3.62 -22.63 5.68
N LEU A 127 -2.33 -22.28 5.62
CA LEU A 127 -1.85 -20.91 5.47
C LEU A 127 -0.81 -20.81 4.35
N PHE A 128 -1.11 -20.06 3.32
CA PHE A 128 -0.16 -19.66 2.28
C PHE A 128 0.38 -18.25 2.57
N SER A 129 1.66 -18.17 2.93
CA SER A 129 2.33 -16.91 3.26
C SER A 129 3.84 -17.04 3.17
N ARG A 130 4.55 -15.90 3.20
CA ARG A 130 6.01 -15.87 3.33
C ARG A 130 6.53 -16.73 4.48
N PHE A 131 5.86 -16.71 5.64
CA PHE A 131 6.34 -17.38 6.85
C PHE A 131 5.84 -18.83 6.99
N SER A 132 4.99 -19.31 6.09
CA SER A 132 4.53 -20.71 6.09
C SER A 132 5.03 -21.47 4.85
N THR A 133 4.69 -20.99 3.65
CA THR A 133 5.05 -21.64 2.38
C THR A 133 6.28 -21.03 1.72
N GLY A 134 6.71 -19.84 2.15
CA GLY A 134 7.83 -19.11 1.57
C GLY A 134 7.40 -18.28 0.35
N TRP A 135 8.33 -18.00 -0.54
CA TRP A 135 8.10 -17.27 -1.80
C TRP A 135 7.81 -18.24 -2.95
N SER A 136 6.90 -19.19 -2.75
CA SER A 136 6.66 -20.28 -3.71
C SER A 136 6.07 -19.80 -5.04
N CYS A 137 5.44 -18.62 -5.06
CA CYS A 137 4.84 -18.01 -6.24
C CYS A 137 5.53 -16.70 -6.67
N GLY A 138 6.74 -16.43 -6.16
CA GLY A 138 7.45 -15.18 -6.42
C GLY A 138 7.74 -14.38 -5.14
N LEU A 139 8.75 -13.52 -5.20
CA LEU A 139 9.12 -12.61 -4.12
C LEU A 139 8.17 -11.41 -4.12
N HIS A 140 7.38 -11.25 -3.05
CA HIS A 140 6.32 -10.25 -2.96
C HIS A 140 5.26 -10.38 -4.05
N ALA A 141 4.83 -11.62 -4.32
CA ALA A 141 3.83 -11.92 -5.33
C ALA A 141 2.54 -11.10 -5.15
N ASP A 142 2.11 -10.50 -6.25
CA ASP A 142 0.91 -9.66 -6.28
C ASP A 142 -0.37 -10.49 -6.44
N TRP A 143 -1.51 -9.81 -6.58
CA TRP A 143 -2.80 -10.49 -6.73
C TRP A 143 -2.83 -11.38 -7.99
N THR A 144 -2.31 -10.87 -9.11
CA THR A 144 -2.28 -11.57 -10.39
C THR A 144 -1.40 -12.83 -10.32
N GLU A 145 -0.24 -12.74 -9.69
CA GLU A 145 0.66 -13.88 -9.53
C GLU A 145 0.06 -14.93 -8.58
N LEU A 146 -0.50 -14.51 -7.45
CA LEU A 146 -1.05 -15.43 -6.46
C LEU A 146 -2.27 -16.18 -6.97
N THR A 147 -3.22 -15.51 -7.63
CA THR A 147 -4.43 -16.19 -8.16
C THR A 147 -4.10 -17.22 -9.22
N ASN A 148 -3.04 -17.01 -10.01
CA ASN A 148 -2.63 -17.93 -11.08
C ASN A 148 -1.71 -19.06 -10.60
N CYS A 149 -0.99 -18.87 -9.48
CA CYS A 149 0.03 -19.83 -9.02
C CYS A 149 -0.39 -20.67 -7.81
N VAL A 150 -1.08 -20.08 -6.82
CA VAL A 150 -1.33 -20.73 -5.52
C VAL A 150 -2.04 -22.08 -5.65
N PRO A 151 -3.13 -22.22 -6.45
CA PRO A 151 -3.79 -23.52 -6.59
C PRO A 151 -2.83 -24.63 -7.03
N GLY A 152 -2.06 -24.39 -8.09
CA GLY A 152 -1.11 -25.38 -8.60
C GLY A 152 0.05 -25.70 -7.65
N VAL A 153 0.45 -24.78 -6.76
CA VAL A 153 1.48 -25.04 -5.76
C VAL A 153 0.95 -25.90 -4.61
N LEU A 154 -0.28 -25.66 -4.17
CA LEU A 154 -0.92 -26.43 -3.10
C LEU A 154 -1.14 -27.88 -3.55
N ASP A 155 -1.74 -28.10 -4.72
CA ASP A 155 -1.99 -29.44 -5.27
C ASP A 155 -0.71 -30.30 -5.35
N ARG A 156 0.40 -29.69 -5.80
CA ARG A 156 1.70 -30.37 -5.90
C ARG A 156 2.24 -30.77 -4.52
N ARG A 157 2.04 -29.94 -3.50
CA ARG A 157 2.52 -30.22 -2.14
C ARG A 157 1.68 -31.27 -1.45
N GLU A 158 0.37 -31.24 -1.61
CA GLU A 158 -0.54 -32.26 -1.07
C GLU A 158 -0.25 -33.62 -1.70
N SER A 159 -0.07 -33.65 -3.02
CA SER A 159 0.35 -34.84 -3.76
C SER A 159 1.70 -35.41 -3.26
N ALA A 160 2.65 -34.55 -2.87
CA ALA A 160 3.93 -34.97 -2.33
C ALA A 160 3.81 -35.49 -0.89
N ALA A 161 2.96 -34.85 -0.08
CA ALA A 161 2.70 -35.25 1.30
C ALA A 161 2.01 -36.63 1.37
N ALA A 162 1.06 -36.90 0.47
CA ALA A 162 0.38 -38.19 0.36
C ALA A 162 1.32 -39.35 -0.01
N LYS A 163 2.40 -39.06 -0.74
CA LYS A 163 3.39 -40.07 -1.19
C LYS A 163 4.43 -40.45 -0.12
N THR A 164 4.51 -39.70 0.98
CA THR A 164 5.50 -39.97 2.04
C THR A 164 4.85 -40.83 3.13
N PRO A 165 5.22 -42.12 3.29
CA PRO A 165 4.63 -42.97 4.33
C PRO A 165 4.98 -42.43 5.73
N ARG A 166 4.08 -42.71 6.70
CA ARG A 166 4.21 -42.31 8.11
C ARG A 166 5.46 -42.90 8.76
#